data_AF-A0A662EZC5-F1
#
_entry.id   AF-A0A662EZC5-F1
#
_cell.length_a   1.000
_cell.length_b   1.000
_cell.length_c   1.000
_cell.angle_alpha   90.00
_cell.angle_beta   90.00
_cell.angle_gamma   90.00
#
_symmetry.space_group_name_H-M   'P 1'
#
loop_
_entity.id
_entity.type
_entity.pdbx_description
1 polymer ?
#
loop_
_entity_poly.entity_id
_entity_poly.type
_entity_poly.pdbx_seq_one_letter_code
_entity_poly.pdbx_strand_id
1 'polypeptide(L)'
;MRLGYKNLVVECAEEDCVMLSLDAGYDFVKGVTKRLYIDLLRGKRLIADVCHWGLAEIAALMWLFFRDVDFVKIEGKRYFILTRGPRRRITVEEFERSVPSKLRIN
;
A
#
# COMPACT_ATOMS: atom_id res chain seq x y z
N MET A 1 10.26 -1.12 17.56
CA MET A 1 9.16 -2.12 17.71
C MET A 1 9.76 -3.34 18.40
N ARG A 2 9.22 -3.81 19.53
CA ARG A 2 9.75 -5.00 20.26
C ARG A 2 9.37 -6.27 19.50
N LEU A 3 10.30 -7.22 19.35
CA LEU A 3 9.99 -8.58 18.88
C LEU A 3 9.05 -9.25 19.89
N GLY A 4 7.86 -9.63 19.43
CA GLY A 4 6.87 -10.35 20.21
C GLY A 4 5.86 -11.01 19.26
N TYR A 5 5.35 -12.17 19.65
CA TYR A 5 4.44 -13.07 18.92
C TYR A 5 3.09 -12.46 18.48
N LYS A 6 2.92 -11.13 18.52
CA LYS A 6 1.61 -10.49 18.43
C LYS A 6 1.03 -10.43 17.01
N ASN A 7 1.85 -10.58 15.97
CA ASN A 7 1.44 -10.31 14.58
C ASN A 7 1.80 -11.44 13.60
N LEU A 8 1.48 -12.70 13.96
CA LEU A 8 1.48 -13.79 12.98
C LEU A 8 0.25 -13.62 12.07
N VAL A 9 0.47 -13.54 10.76
CA VAL A 9 -0.59 -13.45 9.75
C VAL A 9 -0.53 -14.67 8.84
N VAL A 10 -1.67 -15.30 8.61
CA VAL A 10 -1.81 -16.36 7.60
C VAL A 10 -2.05 -15.67 6.25
N GLU A 11 -1.06 -15.73 5.37
CA GLU A 11 -1.14 -15.13 4.04
C GLU A 11 -1.82 -16.05 3.03
N CYS A 12 -1.66 -17.36 3.18
CA CYS A 12 -2.17 -18.40 2.29
C CYS A 12 -2.38 -19.68 3.10
N ALA A 13 -3.51 -20.37 2.91
CA ALA A 13 -3.83 -21.65 3.54
C ALA A 13 -4.65 -22.51 2.57
N GLU A 14 -3.99 -22.95 1.51
CA GLU A 14 -4.50 -23.83 0.45
C GLU A 14 -3.70 -25.14 0.47
N GLU A 15 -4.17 -26.19 -0.22
CA GLU A 15 -3.56 -27.54 -0.19
C GLU A 15 -2.07 -27.55 -0.56
N ASP A 16 -1.66 -26.69 -1.50
CA ASP A 16 -0.29 -26.59 -2.01
C ASP A 16 0.46 -25.34 -1.50
N CYS A 17 -0.18 -24.54 -0.63
CA CYS A 17 0.34 -23.26 -0.16
C CYS A 17 -0.09 -22.96 1.28
N VAL A 18 0.85 -23.10 2.23
CA VAL A 18 0.67 -22.59 3.60
C VAL A 18 1.75 -21.57 3.89
N MET A 19 1.39 -20.28 3.77
CA MET A 19 2.33 -19.18 3.96
C MET A 19 1.95 -18.34 5.17
N LEU A 20 2.92 -18.18 6.07
CA LEU A 20 2.83 -17.32 7.24
C LEU A 20 3.69 -16.08 7.03
N SER A 21 3.28 -14.96 7.62
CA SER A 21 4.10 -13.77 7.70
C SER A 21 4.15 -13.20 9.11
N LEU A 22 5.29 -12.62 9.46
CA LEU A 22 5.65 -12.16 10.81
C LEU A 22 6.37 -10.82 10.70
N ASP A 23 6.13 -9.92 11.66
CA ASP A 23 6.94 -8.71 11.78
C ASP A 23 8.37 -9.06 12.23
N ALA A 24 9.35 -8.69 11.41
CA ALA A 24 10.78 -8.92 11.64
C ALA A 24 11.52 -7.64 12.05
N GLY A 25 10.88 -6.47 11.97
CA GLY A 25 11.44 -5.19 12.39
C GLY A 25 10.96 -4.02 11.56
N TYR A 26 11.60 -2.88 11.73
CA TYR A 26 11.30 -1.65 10.99
C TYR A 26 12.61 -0.92 10.68
N ASP A 27 12.77 -0.46 9.44
CA ASP A 27 13.88 0.40 9.03
C ASP A 27 13.42 1.85 9.04
N PHE A 28 13.91 2.62 10.01
CA PHE A 28 13.51 4.02 10.19
C PHE A 28 14.06 4.95 9.11
N VAL A 29 15.19 4.60 8.49
CA VAL A 29 15.80 5.43 7.44
C VAL A 29 15.01 5.28 6.15
N LYS A 30 14.62 4.05 5.83
CA LYS A 30 13.85 3.73 4.63
C LYS A 30 12.34 3.84 4.81
N GLY A 31 11.83 3.93 6.04
CA GLY A 31 10.39 3.94 6.31
C GLY A 31 9.67 2.63 5.97
N VAL A 32 10.37 1.49 6.00
CA VAL A 32 9.81 0.18 5.60
C VAL A 32 9.71 -0.80 6.76
N THR A 33 8.63 -1.59 6.76
CA THR A 33 8.45 -2.69 7.71
C THR A 33 9.15 -3.93 7.15
N LYS A 34 10.03 -4.54 7.93
CA LYS A 34 10.66 -5.82 7.56
C LYS A 34 9.72 -6.95 7.96
N ARG A 35 9.33 -7.77 6.99
CA ARG A 35 8.39 -8.87 7.20
C ARG A 35 9.04 -10.20 6.79
N LEU A 36 9.02 -11.16 7.70
CA LEU A 36 9.48 -12.52 7.46
C LEU A 36 8.31 -13.34 6.92
N TYR A 37 8.46 -13.92 5.74
CA TYR A 37 7.54 -14.85 5.13
C TYR A 37 8.09 -16.27 5.25
N ILE A 38 7.25 -17.22 5.64
CA ILE A 38 7.59 -18.64 5.80
C ILE A 38 6.55 -19.46 5.04
N ASP A 39 7.01 -20.24 4.06
CA ASP A 39 6.22 -21.28 3.41
C ASP A 39 6.44 -22.58 4.18
N LEU A 40 5.40 -23.02 4.91
CA LEU A 40 5.47 -24.19 5.78
C LEU A 40 5.56 -25.51 5.01
N LEU A 41 4.99 -25.58 3.81
CA LEU A 41 4.99 -26.81 3.02
C LEU A 41 6.33 -27.02 2.32
N ARG A 42 6.93 -25.94 1.81
CA ARG A 42 8.20 -26.00 1.06
C ARG A 42 9.43 -25.74 1.94
N GLY A 43 9.25 -25.39 3.21
CA GLY A 43 10.34 -25.05 4.14
C GLY A 43 11.14 -23.82 3.73
N LYS A 44 10.57 -22.94 2.88
CA LYS A 44 11.24 -21.73 2.38
C LYS A 44 10.95 -20.54 3.28
N ARG A 45 11.92 -19.62 3.38
CA ARG A 45 11.76 -18.35 4.11
C ARG A 45 12.38 -17.18 3.38
N LEU A 46 11.77 -16.00 3.53
CA LEU A 46 12.25 -14.74 2.95
C LEU A 46 11.97 -13.60 3.92
N ILE A 47 12.92 -12.69 4.10
CA ILE A 47 12.64 -11.38 4.71
C ILE A 47 12.51 -10.36 3.58
N ALA A 48 11.41 -9.63 3.55
CA ALA A 48 11.17 -8.58 2.57
C ALA A 48 10.86 -7.24 3.26
N ASP A 49 11.31 -6.17 2.63
CA ASP A 49 10.94 -4.80 2.99
C ASP A 49 9.54 -4.53 2.41
N VAL A 50 8.58 -4.23 3.28
CA VAL A 50 7.20 -3.89 2.90
C VAL A 50 6.98 -2.39 3.06
N CYS A 51 6.57 -1.80 1.95
CA CYS A 51 6.39 -0.38 1.74
C CYS A 51 4.88 -0.08 1.75
N HIS A 52 4.35 0.40 2.89
CA HIS A 52 2.92 0.68 3.04
C HIS A 52 2.52 2.09 2.57
N TRP A 53 3.45 3.04 2.65
CA TRP A 53 3.27 4.42 2.23
C TRP A 53 2.88 4.59 0.75
N GLY A 54 3.42 3.82 -0.21
CA GLY A 54 3.04 3.99 -1.63
C GLY A 54 1.55 3.75 -1.88
N LEU A 55 0.94 2.79 -1.17
CA LEU A 55 -0.50 2.55 -1.25
C LEU A 55 -1.29 3.70 -0.61
N ALA A 56 -0.83 4.16 0.55
CA ALA A 56 -1.44 5.27 1.27
C ALA A 56 -1.35 6.59 0.50
N GLU A 57 -0.24 6.86 -0.18
CA GLU A 57 -0.02 8.03 -1.02
C GLU A 57 -1.02 8.08 -2.17
N ILE A 58 -1.16 6.99 -2.92
CA ILE A 58 -2.11 6.94 -4.04
C ILE A 58 -3.55 7.06 -3.53
N ALA A 59 -3.91 6.34 -2.46
CA ALA A 59 -5.26 6.41 -1.89
C ALA A 59 -5.58 7.82 -1.35
N ALA A 60 -4.63 8.46 -0.67
CA ALA A 60 -4.78 9.83 -0.17
C ALA A 60 -4.92 10.83 -1.32
N LEU A 61 -4.09 10.71 -2.36
CA LEU A 61 -4.20 11.54 -3.56
C LEU A 61 -5.57 11.39 -4.21
N MET A 62 -6.06 10.16 -4.37
CA MET A 62 -7.40 9.91 -4.90
C MET A 62 -8.50 10.51 -4.01
N TRP A 63 -8.35 10.42 -2.69
CA TRP A 63 -9.33 10.96 -1.74
C TRP A 63 -9.50 12.48 -1.83
N LEU A 64 -8.44 13.21 -2.21
CA LEU A 64 -8.52 14.65 -2.46
C LEU A 64 -9.51 14.99 -3.58
N PHE A 65 -9.58 14.15 -4.61
CA PHE A 65 -10.39 14.41 -5.80
C PHE A 65 -11.73 13.67 -5.81
N PHE A 66 -11.88 12.57 -5.07
CA PHE A 66 -13.07 11.70 -5.10
C PHE A 66 -13.69 11.55 -3.71
N ARG A 67 -15.01 11.33 -3.68
CA ARG A 67 -15.75 11.15 -2.41
C ARG A 67 -15.53 9.77 -1.82
N ASP A 68 -15.52 8.77 -2.68
CA ASP A 68 -15.34 7.37 -2.32
C ASP A 68 -14.03 6.87 -2.94
N VAL A 69 -13.21 6.21 -2.13
CA VAL A 69 -11.97 5.51 -2.53
C VAL A 69 -12.00 4.14 -1.87
N ASP A 70 -11.87 3.08 -2.67
CA ASP A 70 -11.95 1.71 -2.18
C ASP A 70 -10.92 0.79 -2.86
N PHE A 71 -10.59 -0.31 -2.19
CA PHE A 71 -9.68 -1.34 -2.68
C PHE A 71 -10.47 -2.57 -3.10
N VAL A 72 -10.57 -2.81 -4.40
CA VAL A 72 -11.32 -3.94 -4.94
C VAL A 72 -10.34 -5.05 -5.35
N LYS A 73 -10.52 -6.23 -4.74
CA LYS A 73 -9.79 -7.44 -5.11
C LYS A 73 -10.27 -7.94 -6.47
N ILE A 74 -9.35 -8.23 -7.38
CA ILE A 74 -9.69 -8.78 -8.70
C ILE A 74 -9.48 -10.29 -8.69
N GLU A 75 -8.25 -10.73 -8.45
CA GLU A 75 -7.84 -12.13 -8.53
C GLU A 75 -6.55 -12.35 -7.73
N GLY A 76 -6.49 -13.45 -6.98
CA GLY A 76 -5.33 -13.80 -6.16
C GLY A 76 -4.99 -12.69 -5.16
N LYS A 77 -3.77 -12.15 -5.24
CA LYS A 77 -3.28 -11.06 -4.37
C LYS A 77 -3.30 -9.68 -5.05
N ARG A 78 -3.98 -9.53 -6.20
CA ARG A 78 -4.07 -8.27 -6.95
C ARG A 78 -5.31 -7.47 -6.57
N TYR A 79 -5.11 -6.16 -6.40
CA TYR A 79 -6.13 -5.20 -6.01
C TYR A 79 -6.10 -3.99 -6.96
N PHE A 80 -7.26 -3.41 -7.23
CA PHE A 80 -7.38 -2.06 -7.80
C PHE A 80 -7.78 -1.06 -6.73
N ILE A 81 -7.32 0.17 -6.91
CA ILE A 81 -7.88 1.34 -6.25
C ILE A 81 -8.97 1.89 -7.17
N LEU A 82 -10.22 1.84 -6.73
CA LEU A 82 -11.35 2.43 -7.45
C LEU A 82 -11.82 3.68 -6.74
N THR A 83 -12.26 4.64 -7.54
CA THR A 83 -12.74 5.93 -7.04
C THR A 83 -14.10 6.26 -7.63
N ARG A 84 -14.93 6.97 -6.86
CA ARG A 84 -16.27 7.37 -7.31
C ARG A 84 -16.65 8.74 -6.78
N GLY A 85 -17.44 9.46 -7.58
CA GLY A 85 -18.02 10.74 -7.19
C GLY A 85 -16.96 11.83 -7.09
N PRO A 86 -16.49 12.40 -8.22
CA PRO A 86 -15.50 13.47 -8.19
C PRO A 86 -16.03 14.64 -7.34
N ARG A 87 -15.20 15.15 -6.42
CA ARG A 87 -15.55 16.24 -5.50
C ARG A 87 -15.71 17.56 -6.23
N ARG A 88 -14.98 17.76 -7.34
CA ARG A 88 -14.96 19.00 -8.14
C ARG A 88 -14.68 20.26 -7.30
N ARG A 89 -13.94 20.11 -6.19
CA ARG A 89 -13.54 21.21 -5.32
C ARG A 89 -12.34 22.00 -5.85
N ILE A 90 -11.59 21.39 -6.76
CA ILE A 90 -10.46 22.00 -7.45
C ILE A 90 -10.82 21.93 -8.92
N THR A 91 -10.97 23.10 -9.54
CA THR A 91 -11.16 23.23 -10.99
C THR A 91 -9.81 23.21 -11.71
N VAL A 92 -9.79 22.88 -13.00
CA VAL A 92 -8.56 22.91 -13.80
C VAL A 92 -8.01 24.34 -13.83
N GLU A 93 -8.89 25.33 -13.96
CA GLU A 93 -8.53 26.75 -13.99
C GLU A 93 -7.93 27.22 -12.65
N GLU A 94 -8.46 26.78 -11.51
CA GLU A 94 -7.85 27.06 -10.20
C GLU A 94 -6.49 26.39 -10.06
N PHE A 95 -6.36 25.15 -10.53
CA PHE A 95 -5.09 24.45 -10.48
C PHE A 95 -4.02 25.17 -11.29
N GLU A 96 -4.29 25.52 -12.55
CA GLU A 96 -3.38 26.29 -13.42
C GLU A 96 -2.98 27.63 -12.82
N ARG A 97 -3.92 28.33 -12.18
CA ARG A 97 -3.64 29.59 -11.48
C ARG A 97 -2.75 29.40 -10.25
N SER A 98 -2.91 28.27 -9.55
CA SER A 98 -2.13 27.95 -8.35
C SER A 98 -0.69 27.51 -8.63
N VAL A 99 -0.37 27.11 -9.88
CA VAL A 99 0.99 26.73 -10.28
C VAL A 99 1.92 27.95 -10.16
N PRO A 100 2.99 27.87 -9.34
CA PRO A 100 3.97 28.94 -9.22
C PRO A 100 4.54 29.31 -10.58
N SER A 101 4.70 30.61 -10.84
CA SER A 101 5.12 31.14 -12.14
C SER A 101 6.42 30.53 -12.69
N LYS A 102 7.31 30.06 -11.81
CA LYS A 102 8.60 29.42 -12.18
C LYS A 102 8.48 27.94 -12.61
N LEU A 103 7.31 27.33 -12.45
CA LEU A 103 7.04 25.92 -12.79
C LEU A 103 6.07 25.76 -13.97
N ARG A 104 5.64 26.88 -14.59
CA ARG A 104 4.83 26.86 -15.80
C ARG A 104 5.74 26.49 -16.97
N ILE A 105 5.47 25.34 -17.59
CA ILE A 105 6.13 24.91 -18.83
C ILE A 105 5.49 25.72 -19.95
N ASN A 106 6.24 26.64 -20.56
CA ASN A 106 5.82 27.40 -21.74
C ASN A 106 5.69 26.50 -22.96
#